data_AF-A0A6P5RLC5-F1
#
_entry.id   AF-A0A6P5RLC5-F1
#
_cell.length_a   1.000
_cell.length_b   1.000
_cell.length_c   1.000
_cell.angle_alpha   90.00
_cell.angle_beta   90.00
_cell.angle_gamma   90.00
#
_symmetry.space_group_name_H-M   'P 1'
#
loop_
_entity.id
_entity.type
_entity.pdbx_description
1 polymer ?
#
loop_
_entity_poly.entity_id
_entity_poly.type
_entity_poly.pdbx_seq_one_letter_code
_entity_poly.pdbx_strand_id
1 'polypeptide(L)'
;MMATRFPHSGNYPSSEGNPRDKFVHWSHGAAGMAITLCKASQVFPGDREFRDAAIEAGEVVWKNGLLKKVGLADGVAGNAYAFLSLYRLTRETIYEGRAKAFASFLYHNGRELVTVGDTHGAEHAYSLFQGLAGTACLWFDLHVPENARFPGYEL
;
A
#
# COMPACT_ATOMS: atom_id res chain seq x y z
N MET A 1 -9.07 -6.27 -15.84
CA MET A 1 -8.15 -5.63 -14.87
C MET A 1 -6.81 -6.35 -14.78
N MET A 2 -6.75 -7.69 -14.83
CA MET A 2 -5.47 -8.42 -14.83
C MET A 2 -4.74 -8.39 -16.18
N ALA A 3 -5.47 -8.38 -17.29
CA ALA A 3 -4.90 -8.33 -18.65
C ALA A 3 -4.11 -7.04 -18.97
N THR A 4 -4.22 -6.00 -18.14
CA THR A 4 -3.58 -4.70 -18.35
C THR A 4 -2.38 -4.45 -17.44
N ARG A 5 -1.92 -5.48 -16.69
CA ARG A 5 -0.72 -5.39 -15.85
C ARG A 5 0.56 -5.38 -16.68
N PHE A 6 1.62 -4.83 -16.10
CA PHE A 6 2.96 -4.95 -16.68
C PHE A 6 3.43 -6.41 -16.64
N PRO A 7 3.81 -7.01 -17.78
CA PRO A 7 4.03 -8.45 -17.88
C PRO A 7 5.23 -8.96 -17.08
N HIS A 8 6.24 -8.11 -16.84
CA HIS A 8 7.46 -8.50 -16.12
C HIS A 8 7.38 -8.28 -14.61
N SER A 9 6.77 -7.18 -14.17
CA SER A 9 6.72 -6.82 -12.75
C SER A 9 5.44 -7.29 -12.06
N GLY A 10 4.34 -7.47 -12.81
CA GLY A 10 3.00 -7.66 -12.26
C GLY A 10 2.34 -6.38 -11.73
N ASN A 11 3.01 -5.23 -11.84
CA ASN A 11 2.48 -3.94 -11.40
C ASN A 11 1.38 -3.42 -12.35
N TYR A 12 0.70 -2.34 -11.95
CA TYR A 12 -0.41 -1.76 -12.69
C TYR A 12 -0.05 -0.39 -13.30
N PRO A 13 -0.48 -0.11 -14.54
CA PRO A 13 -0.25 1.18 -15.16
C PRO A 13 -1.07 2.27 -14.47
N SER A 14 -0.53 3.49 -14.41
CA SER A 14 -1.23 4.62 -13.80
C SER A 14 -2.42 5.11 -14.62
N SER A 15 -2.45 4.79 -15.91
CA SER A 15 -3.50 5.14 -16.87
C SER A 15 -3.44 4.16 -18.04
N GLU A 16 -4.55 4.02 -18.77
CA GLU A 16 -4.62 3.16 -19.93
C GLU A 16 -3.52 3.48 -20.96
N GLY A 17 -2.88 2.44 -21.50
CA GLY A 17 -1.82 2.58 -22.49
C GLY A 17 -0.48 3.14 -21.99
N ASN A 18 -0.34 3.48 -20.70
CA ASN A 18 0.91 4.01 -20.17
C ASN A 18 1.98 2.90 -20.06
N PRO A 19 3.11 2.98 -20.80
CA PRO A 19 4.14 1.96 -20.77
C PRO A 19 5.10 2.10 -19.57
N ARG A 20 4.96 3.14 -18.75
CA ARG A 20 5.91 3.46 -17.68
C ARG A 20 5.55 2.72 -16.39
N ASP A 21 6.24 1.62 -16.15
CA ASP A 21 6.20 0.90 -14.88
C ASP A 21 7.06 1.59 -13.82
N LYS A 22 6.46 2.52 -13.08
CA LYS A 22 7.17 3.37 -12.12
C LYS A 22 6.52 3.43 -10.74
N PHE A 23 5.20 3.48 -10.67
CA PHE A 23 4.49 3.79 -9.44
C PHE A 23 4.03 2.52 -8.74
N VAL A 24 4.43 2.36 -7.48
CA VAL A 24 3.99 1.29 -6.59
C VAL A 24 3.38 1.96 -5.36
N HIS A 25 2.28 2.68 -5.56
CA HIS A 25 1.66 3.56 -4.58
C HIS A 25 0.20 3.14 -4.35
N TRP A 26 -0.43 3.64 -3.27
CA TRP A 26 -1.88 3.56 -3.13
C TRP A 26 -2.59 4.32 -4.27
N SER A 27 -2.16 5.55 -4.55
CA SER A 27 -2.78 6.38 -5.59
C SER A 27 -2.64 5.81 -7.00
N HIS A 28 -1.51 5.19 -7.32
CA HIS A 28 -1.24 4.60 -8.64
C HIS A 28 -0.33 3.37 -8.50
N GLY A 29 -0.79 2.23 -9.03
CA GLY A 29 -0.03 0.99 -9.06
C GLY A 29 -0.52 -0.07 -8.08
N ALA A 30 0.35 -1.04 -7.79
CA ALA A 30 -0.06 -2.28 -7.13
C ALA A 30 -0.65 -2.12 -5.73
N ALA A 31 -0.26 -1.12 -4.94
CA ALA A 31 -0.75 -1.04 -3.55
C ALA A 31 -2.24 -0.71 -3.47
N GLY A 32 -2.72 0.29 -4.20
CA GLY A 32 -4.17 0.60 -4.26
C GLY A 32 -4.97 -0.53 -4.87
N MET A 33 -4.40 -1.16 -5.90
CA MET A 33 -5.01 -2.32 -6.55
C MET A 33 -5.12 -3.53 -5.63
N ALA A 34 -4.09 -3.84 -4.83
CA ALA A 34 -4.14 -4.92 -3.85
C ALA A 34 -5.29 -4.74 -2.86
N ILE A 35 -5.47 -3.53 -2.32
CA ILE A 35 -6.58 -3.20 -1.40
C ILE A 35 -7.93 -3.37 -2.10
N THR A 36 -8.07 -2.87 -3.32
CA THR A 36 -9.30 -2.98 -4.12
C THR A 36 -9.65 -4.45 -4.39
N LEU A 37 -8.67 -5.25 -4.77
CA LEU A 37 -8.84 -6.67 -5.09
C LEU A 37 -9.14 -7.50 -3.85
N CYS A 38 -8.60 -7.13 -2.68
CA CYS A 38 -9.03 -7.72 -1.42
C CYS A 38 -10.53 -7.50 -1.19
N LYS A 39 -11.04 -6.29 -1.43
CA LYS A 39 -12.48 -6.02 -1.33
C LYS A 39 -13.27 -6.80 -2.37
N ALA A 40 -12.82 -6.85 -3.62
CA ALA A 40 -13.46 -7.63 -4.67
C ALA A 40 -13.56 -9.12 -4.31
N SER A 41 -12.48 -9.71 -3.78
CA SER A 41 -12.47 -11.10 -3.35
C SER A 41 -13.47 -11.38 -2.21
N GLN A 42 -13.69 -10.44 -1.30
CA GLN A 42 -14.70 -10.58 -0.25
C GLN A 42 -16.13 -10.52 -0.80
N VAL A 43 -16.37 -9.65 -1.79
CA VAL A 43 -17.70 -9.48 -2.42
C VAL A 43 -18.02 -10.63 -3.38
N PHE A 44 -17.00 -11.17 -4.05
CA PHE A 44 -17.11 -12.25 -5.04
C PHE A 44 -16.29 -13.48 -4.60
N PRO A 45 -16.64 -14.17 -3.50
CA PRO A 45 -15.82 -15.24 -2.93
C PRO A 45 -15.69 -16.49 -3.81
N GLY A 46 -16.59 -16.66 -4.79
CA GLY A 46 -16.51 -17.75 -5.78
C GLY A 46 -15.48 -17.49 -6.89
N ASP A 47 -15.04 -16.24 -7.06
CA ASP A 47 -14.06 -15.86 -8.08
C ASP A 47 -12.66 -15.75 -7.45
N ARG A 48 -11.90 -16.82 -7.59
CA ARG A 48 -10.53 -16.90 -7.04
C ARG A 48 -9.56 -15.94 -7.73
N GLU A 49 -9.88 -15.48 -8.94
CA GLU A 49 -9.03 -14.57 -9.71
C GLU A 49 -8.73 -13.30 -8.90
N PHE A 50 -9.72 -12.74 -8.20
CA PHE A 50 -9.49 -11.56 -7.36
C PHE A 50 -8.56 -11.80 -6.17
N ARG A 51 -8.65 -12.98 -5.54
CA ARG A 51 -7.80 -13.33 -4.40
C ARG A 51 -6.35 -13.47 -4.85
N ASP A 52 -6.14 -14.27 -5.90
CA ASP A 52 -4.81 -14.52 -6.46
C ASP A 52 -4.21 -13.20 -6.97
N ALA A 53 -5.03 -12.38 -7.62
CA ALA A 53 -4.65 -11.05 -8.07
C ALA A 53 -4.21 -10.12 -6.94
N ALA A 54 -4.90 -10.13 -5.79
CA ALA A 54 -4.55 -9.32 -4.64
C ALA A 54 -3.21 -9.77 -4.04
N ILE A 55 -3.00 -11.08 -3.94
CA ILE A 55 -1.76 -11.68 -3.41
C ILE A 55 -0.58 -11.29 -4.30
N GLU A 56 -0.71 -11.44 -5.62
CA GLU A 56 0.31 -11.05 -6.58
C GLU A 56 0.64 -9.55 -6.52
N ALA A 57 -0.37 -8.69 -6.41
CA ALA A 57 -0.17 -7.26 -6.20
C ALA A 57 0.58 -6.98 -4.89
N GLY A 58 0.28 -7.73 -3.83
CA GLY A 58 1.03 -7.71 -2.57
C GLY A 58 2.51 -8.07 -2.73
N GLU A 59 2.85 -9.04 -3.59
CA GLU A 59 4.25 -9.37 -3.89
C GLU A 59 4.98 -8.23 -4.60
N VAL A 60 4.31 -7.48 -5.47
CA VAL A 60 4.87 -6.27 -6.08
C VAL A 60 5.17 -5.22 -5.02
N VAL A 61 4.22 -4.98 -4.10
CA VAL A 61 4.41 -4.03 -2.99
C VAL A 61 5.54 -4.49 -2.07
N TRP A 62 5.67 -5.79 -1.82
CA TRP A 62 6.77 -6.32 -0.99
C TRP A 62 8.15 -6.06 -1.61
N LYS A 63 8.28 -6.28 -2.92
CA LYS A 63 9.56 -6.10 -3.63
C LYS A 63 9.93 -4.63 -3.84
N ASN A 64 8.94 -3.77 -4.12
CA ASN A 64 9.18 -2.42 -4.65
C ASN A 64 8.45 -1.29 -3.89
N GLY A 65 7.78 -1.61 -2.77
CA GLY A 65 6.91 -0.66 -2.05
C GLY A 65 7.60 0.16 -0.96
N LEU A 66 8.91 -0.02 -0.71
CA LEU A 66 9.68 0.85 0.17
C LEU A 66 10.12 2.11 -0.60
N LEU A 67 9.28 3.14 -0.52
CA LEU A 67 9.43 4.40 -1.23
C LEU A 67 10.27 5.42 -0.44
N LYS A 68 10.67 6.50 -1.12
CA LYS A 68 11.33 7.66 -0.49
C LYS A 68 10.35 8.69 0.09
N LYS A 69 9.14 8.27 0.46
CA LYS A 69 8.05 9.11 0.99
C LYS A 69 7.31 8.38 2.11
N VAL A 70 6.74 9.11 3.06
CA VAL A 70 6.14 8.52 4.27
C VAL A 70 4.61 8.35 4.23
N GLY A 71 3.87 9.25 3.56
CA GLY A 71 2.42 9.38 3.69
C GLY A 71 1.56 8.23 3.14
N LEU A 72 0.24 8.41 3.23
CA LEU A 72 -0.74 7.43 2.75
C LEU A 72 -0.92 7.41 1.21
N ALA A 73 -0.78 8.55 0.53
CA ALA A 73 -1.12 8.64 -0.90
C ALA A 73 -0.11 7.92 -1.81
N ASP A 74 1.17 8.16 -1.54
CA ASP A 74 2.31 7.75 -2.36
C ASP A 74 3.56 7.46 -1.52
N GLY A 75 3.36 7.07 -0.27
CA GLY A 75 4.42 6.75 0.69
C GLY A 75 4.34 5.33 1.24
N VAL A 76 5.34 4.99 2.05
CA VAL A 76 5.48 3.67 2.67
C VAL A 76 4.29 3.36 3.58
N ALA A 77 3.72 4.35 4.27
CA ALA A 77 2.60 4.11 5.17
C ALA A 77 1.37 3.59 4.41
N GLY A 78 1.03 4.25 3.29
CA GLY A 78 -0.07 3.81 2.43
C GLY A 78 0.15 2.42 1.83
N ASN A 79 1.37 2.12 1.42
CA ASN A 79 1.71 0.81 0.88
C ASN A 79 1.57 -0.31 1.91
N ALA A 80 1.86 -0.05 3.19
CA ALA A 80 1.72 -1.04 4.25
C ALA A 80 0.26 -1.52 4.44
N TYR A 81 -0.74 -0.67 4.13
CA TYR A 81 -2.15 -1.06 4.18
C TYR A 81 -2.53 -2.12 3.15
N ALA A 82 -1.76 -2.29 2.06
CA ALA A 82 -1.94 -3.43 1.16
C ALA A 82 -1.75 -4.76 1.92
N PHE A 83 -0.73 -4.83 2.79
CA PHE A 83 -0.51 -6.01 3.62
C PHE A 83 -1.54 -6.16 4.73
N LEU A 84 -1.99 -5.07 5.35
CA LEU A 84 -3.09 -5.15 6.33
C LEU A 84 -4.38 -5.67 5.68
N SER A 85 -4.69 -5.24 4.47
CA SER A 85 -5.84 -5.72 3.69
C SER A 85 -5.70 -7.20 3.35
N LEU A 86 -4.52 -7.63 2.91
CA LEU A 86 -4.21 -9.03 2.65
C LEU A 86 -4.31 -9.87 3.92
N TYR A 87 -3.78 -9.39 5.04
CA TYR A 87 -3.91 -10.07 6.33
C TYR A 87 -5.37 -10.28 6.71
N ARG A 88 -6.22 -9.26 6.59
CA ARG A 88 -7.65 -9.40 6.87
C ARG A 88 -8.35 -10.38 5.93
N LEU A 89 -7.95 -10.42 4.66
CA LEU A 89 -8.50 -11.33 3.64
C LEU A 89 -8.03 -12.78 3.83
N THR A 90 -6.77 -13.01 4.14
CA THR A 90 -6.14 -14.33 4.10
C THR A 90 -5.96 -14.95 5.48
N ARG A 91 -5.86 -14.12 6.52
CA ARG A 91 -5.45 -14.48 7.90
C ARG A 91 -4.05 -15.07 7.99
N GLU A 92 -3.23 -14.91 6.94
CA GLU A 92 -1.86 -15.37 6.93
C GLU A 92 -0.94 -14.33 7.60
N THR A 93 -0.28 -14.74 8.68
CA THR A 93 0.55 -13.86 9.53
C THR A 93 1.76 -13.27 8.80
N ILE A 94 2.14 -13.80 7.64
CA ILE A 94 3.18 -13.21 6.79
C ILE A 94 2.83 -11.76 6.42
N TYR A 95 1.57 -11.47 6.12
CA TYR A 95 1.16 -10.13 5.71
C TYR A 95 1.18 -9.14 6.89
N GLU A 96 0.76 -9.58 8.07
CA GLU A 96 0.95 -8.80 9.30
C GLU A 96 2.44 -8.50 9.55
N GLY A 97 3.31 -9.50 9.38
CA GLY A 97 4.76 -9.34 9.47
C GLY A 97 5.33 -8.33 8.46
N ARG A 98 4.84 -8.34 7.22
CA ARG A 98 5.24 -7.37 6.19
C ARG A 98 4.77 -5.95 6.50
N ALA A 99 3.54 -5.78 7.01
CA ALA A 99 3.04 -4.49 7.48
C ALA A 99 3.90 -3.94 8.62
N LYS A 100 4.24 -4.78 9.60
CA LYS A 100 5.16 -4.44 10.70
C LYS A 100 6.55 -4.07 10.18
N ALA A 101 7.09 -4.78 9.19
CA ALA A 101 8.37 -4.44 8.58
C ALA A 101 8.37 -3.04 7.94
N PHE A 102 7.31 -2.67 7.22
CA PHE A 102 7.15 -1.34 6.64
C PHE A 102 7.03 -0.25 7.72
N ALA A 103 6.29 -0.52 8.79
CA ALA A 103 6.20 0.37 9.94
C ALA A 103 7.53 0.54 10.69
N SER A 104 8.31 -0.53 10.85
CA SER A 104 9.66 -0.46 11.42
C SER A 104 10.61 0.36 10.53
N PHE A 105 10.51 0.20 9.21
CA PHE A 105 11.26 1.04 8.27
C PHE A 105 10.92 2.53 8.45
N LEU A 106 9.62 2.86 8.58
CA LEU A 106 9.17 4.23 8.85
C LEU A 106 9.65 4.74 10.21
N TYR A 107 9.71 3.89 11.24
CA TYR A 107 10.22 4.28 12.55
C TYR A 107 11.70 4.71 12.47
N HIS A 108 12.52 3.98 11.72
CA HIS A 108 13.95 4.29 11.58
C HIS A 108 14.23 5.46 10.62
N ASN A 109 13.49 5.56 9.51
CA ASN A 109 13.84 6.44 8.39
C ASN A 109 12.86 7.62 8.21
N GLY A 110 11.71 7.62 8.90
CA GLY A 110 10.60 8.53 8.62
C GLY A 110 10.98 10.01 8.69
N ARG A 111 11.82 10.41 9.66
CA ARG A 111 12.29 11.80 9.77
C ARG A 111 13.12 12.24 8.58
N GLU A 112 14.04 11.39 8.12
CA GLU A 112 14.87 11.68 6.95
C GLU A 112 14.01 11.73 5.68
N LEU A 113 13.10 10.76 5.51
CA LEU A 113 12.21 10.67 4.36
C LEU A 113 11.26 11.85 4.23
N VAL A 114 10.79 12.42 5.35
CA VAL A 114 10.00 13.67 5.33
C VAL A 114 10.83 14.85 4.84
N THR A 115 12.11 14.89 5.20
CA THR A 115 13.00 15.99 4.81
C THR A 115 13.42 15.91 3.34
N VAL A 116 13.66 14.68 2.84
CA VAL A 116 14.15 14.41 1.47
C VAL A 116 13.02 14.29 0.44
N GLY A 117 11.87 13.73 0.84
CA GLY A 117 10.76 13.42 -0.06
C GLY A 117 9.84 14.60 -0.39
N ASP A 118 10.05 15.74 0.27
CA ASP A 118 9.18 16.90 0.16
C ASP A 118 9.68 17.89 -0.90
N THR A 119 9.08 17.84 -2.08
CA THR A 119 9.31 18.83 -3.14
C THR A 119 8.55 20.14 -2.91
N HIS A 120 7.67 20.20 -1.90
CA HIS A 120 6.76 21.33 -1.65
C HIS A 120 7.00 22.02 -0.29
N GLY A 121 7.95 21.53 0.50
CA GLY A 121 8.40 22.16 1.74
C GLY A 121 7.57 21.77 2.96
N ALA A 122 8.03 22.18 4.14
CA ALA A 122 7.56 21.73 5.46
C ALA A 122 6.04 21.83 5.74
N GLU A 123 5.26 22.47 4.88
CA GLU A 123 3.81 22.67 5.01
C GLU A 123 3.01 21.35 5.00
N HIS A 124 3.52 20.29 4.36
CA HIS A 124 2.81 19.01 4.26
C HIS A 124 3.41 17.87 5.10
N ALA A 125 4.51 18.13 5.79
CA ALA A 125 5.28 17.16 6.59
C ALA A 125 4.43 16.42 7.64
N TYR A 126 3.35 17.03 8.13
CA TYR A 126 2.45 16.46 9.14
C TYR A 126 1.03 16.20 8.62
N SER A 127 0.79 16.34 7.31
CA SER A 127 -0.51 16.05 6.71
C SER A 127 -0.84 14.55 6.73
N LEU A 128 -2.12 14.21 6.65
CA LEU A 128 -2.59 12.82 6.65
C LEU A 128 -2.08 12.03 5.44
N PHE A 129 -2.25 12.58 4.24
CA PHE A 129 -1.98 11.85 3.00
C PHE A 129 -0.55 11.94 2.50
N GLN A 130 0.22 12.96 2.88
CA GLN A 130 1.62 13.13 2.41
C GLN A 130 2.64 13.02 3.55
N GLY A 131 2.24 13.35 4.78
CA GLY A 131 3.13 13.48 5.92
C GLY A 131 3.04 12.37 6.96
N LEU A 132 3.61 12.67 8.13
CA LEU A 132 3.74 11.75 9.26
C LEU A 132 2.42 11.39 9.95
N ALA A 133 1.35 12.19 9.79
CA ALA A 133 0.06 11.82 10.35
C ALA A 133 -0.45 10.50 9.75
N GLY A 134 -0.20 10.26 8.46
CA GLY A 134 -0.47 8.96 7.82
C GLY A 134 0.33 7.80 8.39
N THR A 135 1.60 8.04 8.72
CA THR A 135 2.45 7.06 9.42
C THR A 135 1.92 6.76 10.82
N ALA A 136 1.47 7.78 11.56
CA ALA A 136 0.85 7.60 12.86
C ALA A 136 -0.42 6.74 12.77
N CYS A 137 -1.30 6.99 11.78
CA CYS A 137 -2.47 6.16 11.53
C CYS A 137 -2.09 4.68 11.33
N LEU A 138 -1.09 4.40 10.50
CA LEU A 138 -0.59 3.03 10.32
C LEU A 138 -0.17 2.37 11.63
N TRP A 139 0.57 3.08 12.49
CA TRP A 139 1.01 2.53 13.77
C TRP A 139 -0.13 2.24 14.74
N PHE A 140 -1.15 3.09 14.79
CA PHE A 140 -2.36 2.82 15.58
C PHE A 140 -3.12 1.61 15.04
N ASP A 141 -3.28 1.51 13.72
CA ASP A 141 -3.98 0.40 13.09
C ASP A 141 -3.23 -0.93 13.22
N LEU A 142 -1.90 -0.90 13.34
CA LEU A 142 -1.09 -2.07 13.63
C LEU A 142 -1.27 -2.63 15.05
N HIS A 143 -1.87 -1.86 15.96
CA HIS A 143 -2.19 -2.36 17.30
C HIS A 143 -3.26 -3.45 17.26
N VAL A 144 -4.25 -3.32 16.36
CA VAL A 144 -5.31 -4.31 16.13
C VAL A 144 -5.50 -4.51 14.62
N PRO A 145 -4.60 -5.26 13.96
CA PRO A 145 -4.53 -5.37 12.49
C PRO A 145 -5.81 -5.87 11.81
N GLU A 146 -6.63 -6.64 12.53
CA GLU A 146 -7.94 -7.14 12.07
C GLU A 146 -8.95 -6.01 11.83
N ASN A 147 -8.81 -4.93 12.60
CA ASN A 147 -9.69 -3.77 12.57
C ASN A 147 -9.13 -2.63 11.73
N ALA A 148 -7.86 -2.70 11.32
CA ALA A 148 -7.23 -1.67 10.49
C ALA A 148 -8.05 -1.37 9.23
N ARG A 149 -8.06 -0.14 8.76
CA ARG A 149 -8.71 0.27 7.50
C ARG A 149 -7.95 1.45 6.92
N PHE A 150 -7.61 1.39 5.63
CA PHE A 150 -6.99 2.53 4.96
C PHE A 150 -7.89 3.77 5.11
N PRO A 151 -7.41 4.86 5.73
CA PRO A 151 -8.22 6.05 5.99
C PRO A 151 -8.81 6.66 4.71
N GLY A 152 -10.13 6.77 4.66
CA GLY A 152 -10.85 7.37 3.53
C GLY A 152 -10.94 6.49 2.26
N TYR A 153 -10.58 5.21 2.36
CA TYR A 153 -10.66 4.28 1.23
C TYR A 153 -11.38 2.97 1.58
N GLU A 154 -11.02 2.35 2.70
CA GLU A 154 -11.66 1.10 3.15
C GLU A 154 -12.79 1.36 4.13
N LEU A 155 -13.85 0.56 4.01
CA LEU A 155 -15.08 0.61 4.84
C LEU A 155 -15.19 -0.64 5.72
#